data_AF-A0A8H8MQC8-F1
#
_entry.id   AF-A0A8H8MQC8-F1
#
_cell.length_a   1.000
_cell.length_b   1.000
_cell.length_c   1.000
_cell.angle_alpha   90.00
_cell.angle_beta   90.00
_cell.angle_gamma   90.00
#
_symmetry.space_group_name_H-M   'P 1'
#
loop_
_entity.id
_entity.type
_entity.pdbx_description
1 polymer ?
#
loop_
_entity_poly.entity_id
_entity_poly.type
_entity_poly.pdbx_seq_one_letter_code
_entity_poly.pdbx_strand_id
1 'polypeptide(L)'
;MASKTLNFYTYDLQKDTTVMLMFDPPNSQKLFKDQFPVVWKIITFRAGSHAKAVVRYSSRLAFGYAQLDEGNSVDASAWVEVKSGDMTSIKGQDGDKRFGGVNKREDSKLLVCKNNTNQRANLSIGFVKGEGIDQRFDPVLLWTGVGAKSNVTAQFTPNLTAYVTRDYKESQYLRGAVETEAIWQININHLDDVTSWNFVENGENGSFEIKPAGSI
;
A
#
# COMPACT_ATOMS: atom_id res chain seq x y z
N MET A 1 -11.40 15.26 3.19
CA MET A 1 -10.61 14.02 3.01
C MET A 1 -9.18 14.37 3.30
N ALA A 2 -8.43 13.52 4.01
CA ALA A 2 -7.05 13.85 4.37
C ALA A 2 -6.11 13.39 3.25
N SER A 3 -5.42 14.35 2.65
CA SER A 3 -4.30 14.09 1.74
C SER A 3 -3.00 14.50 2.42
N LYS A 4 -1.97 13.67 2.33
CA LYS A 4 -0.64 13.95 2.90
C LYS A 4 0.40 14.02 1.79
N THR A 5 1.33 14.96 1.89
CA THR A 5 2.50 15.08 1.01
C THR A 5 3.76 14.88 1.83
N LEU A 6 4.52 13.85 1.49
CA LEU A 6 5.81 13.54 2.10
C LEU A 6 6.90 13.92 1.11
N ASN A 7 7.76 14.86 1.49
CA ASN A 7 8.94 15.23 0.73
C ASN A 7 10.15 14.51 1.32
N PHE A 8 10.82 13.69 0.52
CA PHE A 8 12.07 13.03 0.90
C PHE A 8 13.21 13.73 0.19
N TYR A 9 14.19 14.20 0.97
CA TYR A 9 15.41 14.84 0.50
C TYR A 9 16.60 13.94 0.78
N THR A 10 17.59 13.97 -0.08
CA THR A 10 18.85 13.29 0.16
C THR A 10 20.00 14.13 -0.38
N TYR A 11 21.16 13.95 0.24
CA TYR A 11 22.38 14.70 -0.04
C TYR A 11 23.53 13.70 -0.15
N ASP A 12 24.21 13.71 -1.30
CA ASP A 12 25.48 13.01 -1.53
C ASP A 12 25.52 11.54 -1.10
N LEU A 13 24.52 10.76 -1.51
CA LEU A 13 24.57 9.29 -1.38
C LEU A 13 25.79 8.74 -2.11
N GLN A 14 26.46 7.75 -1.53
CA GLN A 14 27.65 7.13 -2.11
C GLN A 14 27.31 6.26 -3.33
N LYS A 15 26.09 5.70 -3.36
CA LYS A 15 25.61 4.80 -4.42
C LYS A 15 24.14 5.04 -4.72
N ASP A 16 23.74 4.65 -5.92
CA ASP A 16 22.33 4.59 -6.29
C ASP A 16 21.59 3.69 -5.30
N THR A 17 20.58 4.27 -4.67
CA THR A 17 19.88 3.66 -3.56
C THR A 17 18.38 3.79 -3.76
N THR A 18 17.69 2.66 -3.66
CA THR A 18 16.25 2.58 -3.84
C THR A 18 15.58 2.35 -2.48
N VAL A 19 14.61 3.21 -2.19
CA VAL A 19 13.75 3.15 -1.01
C VAL A 19 12.40 2.59 -1.44
N MET A 20 11.96 1.54 -0.77
CA MET A 20 10.64 0.95 -0.91
C MET A 20 9.76 1.39 0.24
N LEU A 21 8.56 1.86 -0.06
CA LEU A 21 7.53 2.19 0.91
C LEU A 21 6.37 1.20 0.80
N MET A 22 5.94 0.67 1.94
CA MET A 22 4.82 -0.25 2.04
C MET A 22 4.00 0.02 3.30
N PHE A 23 2.72 -0.28 3.23
CA PHE A 23 1.87 -0.24 4.42
C PHE A 23 1.96 -1.58 5.16
N ASP A 24 2.02 -1.52 6.48
CA ASP A 24 2.09 -2.73 7.28
C ASP A 24 0.81 -3.56 7.09
N PRO A 25 0.95 -4.86 6.75
CA PRO A 25 -0.19 -5.74 6.71
C PRO A 25 -0.72 -5.95 8.13
N PRO A 26 -2.03 -6.22 8.30
CA PRO A 26 -2.56 -6.70 9.56
C PRO A 26 -1.80 -7.95 10.01
N ASN A 27 -1.31 -7.97 11.25
CA ASN A 27 -0.62 -9.14 11.79
C ASN A 27 -1.63 -10.29 11.92
N SER A 28 -1.48 -11.31 11.07
CA SER A 28 -2.39 -12.45 11.01
C SER A 28 -1.65 -13.73 10.63
N GLN A 29 -2.16 -14.88 11.07
CA GLN A 29 -1.61 -16.21 10.70
C GLN A 29 -1.72 -16.54 9.20
N LYS A 30 -2.40 -15.68 8.46
CA LYS A 30 -2.69 -15.72 7.01
C LYS A 30 -1.64 -14.97 6.18
N LEU A 31 -0.82 -14.16 6.84
CA LEU A 31 0.24 -13.41 6.19
C LEU A 31 1.19 -14.37 5.45
N PHE A 32 1.50 -14.04 4.20
CA PHE A 32 2.28 -14.83 3.24
C PHE A 32 1.67 -16.18 2.83
N LYS A 33 0.42 -16.48 3.19
CA LYS A 33 -0.31 -17.70 2.78
C LYS A 33 -1.46 -17.39 1.83
N ASP A 34 -2.43 -16.63 2.32
CA ASP A 34 -3.60 -16.14 1.57
C ASP A 34 -3.76 -14.62 1.70
N GLN A 35 -2.88 -13.95 2.45
CA GLN A 35 -2.78 -12.49 2.59
C GLN A 35 -1.35 -12.03 2.31
N PHE A 36 -1.16 -11.06 1.43
CA PHE A 36 0.16 -10.60 0.98
C PHE A 36 0.22 -9.07 0.99
N PRO A 37 1.23 -8.45 1.64
CA PRO A 37 1.44 -7.02 1.53
C PRO A 37 1.88 -6.67 0.11
N VAL A 38 1.52 -5.47 -0.34
CA VAL A 38 1.83 -4.97 -1.67
C VAL A 38 2.70 -3.73 -1.57
N VAL A 39 3.75 -3.69 -2.38
CA VAL A 39 4.67 -2.55 -2.46
C VAL A 39 3.91 -1.34 -3.00
N TRP A 40 3.90 -0.25 -2.22
CA TRP A 40 3.09 0.92 -2.57
C TRP A 40 3.85 1.93 -3.43
N LYS A 41 5.09 2.25 -3.06
CA LYS A 41 5.93 3.23 -3.78
C LYS A 41 7.38 2.78 -3.81
N ILE A 42 8.05 3.05 -4.92
CA ILE A 42 9.50 2.84 -5.11
C ILE A 42 10.13 4.18 -5.48
N ILE A 43 11.15 4.58 -4.72
CA ILE A 43 11.88 5.83 -4.95
C ILE A 43 13.34 5.48 -5.16
N THR A 44 13.93 5.86 -6.30
CA THR A 44 15.36 5.67 -6.53
C THR A 44 16.07 7.02 -6.51
N PHE A 45 17.05 7.14 -5.63
CA PHE A 45 17.93 8.30 -5.53
C PHE A 45 19.27 7.99 -6.19
N ARG A 46 19.78 8.93 -6.99
CA ARG A 46 21.06 8.80 -7.68
C ARG A 46 22.21 9.23 -6.76
N ALA A 47 23.33 8.52 -6.84
CA ALA A 47 24.54 8.84 -6.12
C ALA A 47 25.06 10.26 -6.42
N GLY A 48 25.73 10.89 -5.45
CA GLY A 48 26.48 12.14 -5.63
C GLY A 48 25.65 13.36 -6.04
N SER A 49 24.33 13.33 -5.81
CA SER A 49 23.43 14.43 -6.16
C SER A 49 22.50 14.78 -5.00
N HIS A 50 22.14 16.05 -4.92
CA HIS A 50 21.01 16.48 -4.10
C HIS A 50 19.73 16.09 -4.85
N ALA A 51 18.90 15.27 -4.22
CA ALA A 51 17.68 14.78 -4.84
C ALA A 51 16.48 14.95 -3.92
N LYS A 52 15.33 15.16 -4.56
CA LYS A 52 14.02 15.27 -3.90
C LYS A 52 13.04 14.29 -4.54
N ALA A 53 12.34 13.54 -3.71
CA ALA A 53 11.18 12.76 -4.09
C ALA A 53 9.93 13.27 -3.36
N VAL A 54 8.79 13.21 -4.04
CA VAL A 54 7.50 13.62 -3.47
C VAL A 54 6.54 12.45 -3.53
N VAL A 55 6.09 11.99 -2.37
CA VAL A 55 5.07 10.95 -2.23
C VAL A 55 3.78 11.57 -1.77
N ARG A 56 2.69 11.28 -2.48
CA ARG A 56 1.35 11.76 -2.14
C ARG A 56 0.49 10.59 -1.68
N TYR A 57 -0.13 10.78 -0.52
CA TYR A 57 -1.06 9.85 0.10
C TYR A 57 -2.46 10.46 0.10
N SER A 58 -3.46 9.63 -0.21
CA SER A 58 -4.88 9.96 -0.14
C SER A 58 -5.56 8.95 0.77
N SER A 59 -6.33 9.42 1.76
CA SER A 59 -7.08 8.54 2.67
C SER A 59 -8.33 7.91 2.04
N ARG A 60 -8.48 7.95 0.70
CA ARG A 60 -9.61 7.35 -0.03
C ARG A 60 -9.38 5.87 -0.19
N LEU A 61 -9.88 5.09 0.76
CA LEU A 61 -9.71 3.64 0.78
C LEU A 61 -10.69 2.97 -0.20
N ALA A 62 -10.27 1.90 -0.85
CA ALA A 62 -11.13 1.11 -1.73
C ALA A 62 -10.80 -0.38 -1.65
N PHE A 63 -11.82 -1.21 -1.84
CA PHE A 63 -11.61 -2.62 -2.21
C PHE A 63 -11.44 -2.73 -3.72
N GLY A 64 -10.50 -3.58 -4.16
CA GLY A 64 -10.27 -3.91 -5.56
C GLY A 64 -10.55 -5.40 -5.85
N TYR A 65 -11.03 -5.69 -7.05
CA TYR A 65 -11.00 -7.05 -7.61
C TYR A 65 -9.64 -7.23 -8.29
N ALA A 66 -8.77 -8.01 -7.65
CA ALA A 66 -7.36 -8.06 -8.00
C ALA A 66 -7.08 -8.99 -9.19
N GLN A 67 -6.32 -8.49 -10.16
CA GLN A 67 -5.68 -9.26 -11.23
C GLN A 67 -4.20 -9.38 -10.92
N LEU A 68 -3.64 -10.56 -11.17
CA LEU A 68 -2.24 -10.86 -10.91
C LEU A 68 -1.54 -11.12 -12.23
N ASP A 69 -0.45 -10.40 -12.46
CA ASP A 69 0.33 -10.50 -13.69
C ASP A 69 1.62 -11.32 -13.51
N GLU A 70 2.23 -11.69 -14.64
CA GLU A 70 3.55 -12.31 -14.72
C GLU A 70 4.59 -11.36 -14.12
N GLY A 71 4.98 -11.62 -12.87
CA GLY A 71 5.85 -10.74 -12.08
C GLY A 71 5.37 -10.48 -10.66
N ASN A 72 4.26 -11.10 -10.24
CA ASN A 72 3.64 -10.87 -8.93
C ASN A 72 3.17 -9.41 -8.74
N SER A 73 2.81 -8.73 -9.84
CA SER A 73 2.15 -7.42 -9.76
C SER A 73 0.67 -7.60 -9.47
N VAL A 74 0.10 -6.67 -8.71
CA VAL A 74 -1.32 -6.56 -8.44
C VAL A 74 -1.86 -5.36 -9.21
N ASP A 75 -2.82 -5.61 -10.10
CA ASP A 75 -3.70 -4.58 -10.64
C ASP A 75 -5.13 -4.83 -10.16
N ALA A 76 -6.03 -3.86 -10.33
CA ALA A 76 -7.45 -4.04 -10.05
C ALA A 76 -8.29 -3.72 -11.27
N SER A 77 -9.03 -4.71 -11.77
CA SER A 77 -9.92 -4.51 -12.92
C SER A 77 -11.17 -3.69 -12.57
N ALA A 78 -11.48 -3.59 -11.27
CA ALA A 78 -12.54 -2.75 -10.73
C ALA A 78 -12.22 -2.46 -9.26
N TRP A 79 -12.71 -1.33 -8.74
CA TRP A 79 -12.63 -0.97 -7.33
C TRP A 79 -13.90 -0.27 -6.87
N VAL A 80 -14.11 -0.25 -5.55
CA VAL A 80 -15.17 0.53 -4.89
C VAL A 80 -14.62 1.21 -3.66
N GLU A 81 -14.82 2.54 -3.57
CA GLU A 81 -14.43 3.32 -2.40
C GLU A 81 -15.24 2.91 -1.17
N VAL A 82 -14.57 2.80 -0.03
CA VAL A 82 -15.12 2.38 1.26
C VAL A 82 -14.51 3.21 2.40
N LYS A 83 -15.21 3.27 3.52
CA LYS A 83 -14.79 3.90 4.78
C LYS A 83 -14.83 2.88 5.90
N SER A 84 -14.12 3.15 7.01
CA SER A 84 -14.12 2.25 8.17
C SER A 84 -15.55 1.89 8.60
N GLY A 85 -15.80 0.59 8.78
CA GLY A 85 -17.12 0.04 9.09
C GLY A 85 -17.98 -0.31 7.88
N ASP A 86 -17.54 0.01 6.66
CA ASP A 86 -18.29 -0.32 5.46
C ASP A 86 -18.18 -1.81 5.08
N MET A 87 -19.26 -2.30 4.49
CA MET A 87 -19.35 -3.60 3.86
C MET A 87 -19.71 -3.44 2.38
N THR A 88 -19.03 -4.20 1.54
CA THR A 88 -19.38 -4.36 0.12
C THR A 88 -19.30 -5.83 -0.29
N SER A 89 -19.57 -6.12 -1.56
CA SER A 89 -19.43 -7.45 -2.14
C SER A 89 -19.07 -7.37 -3.61
N ILE A 90 -18.30 -8.35 -4.11
CA ILE A 90 -18.17 -8.60 -5.54
C ILE A 90 -19.22 -9.64 -5.97
N LYS A 91 -19.81 -9.44 -7.16
CA LYS A 91 -20.77 -10.36 -7.79
C LYS A 91 -20.52 -10.42 -9.29
N GLY A 92 -21.11 -11.39 -9.96
CA GLY A 92 -20.94 -11.61 -11.41
C GLY A 92 -20.12 -12.85 -11.73
N GLN A 93 -19.82 -13.02 -13.01
CA GLN A 93 -19.01 -14.10 -13.57
C GLN A 93 -17.66 -13.56 -14.04
N ASP A 94 -16.74 -14.45 -14.43
CA ASP A 94 -15.45 -14.05 -15.02
C ASP A 94 -15.68 -13.10 -16.21
N GLY A 95 -14.96 -11.97 -16.24
CA GLY A 95 -15.12 -10.91 -17.24
C GLY A 95 -16.21 -9.86 -16.95
N ASP A 96 -17.16 -10.13 -16.05
CA ASP A 96 -18.25 -9.21 -15.64
C ASP A 96 -18.38 -9.08 -14.10
N LYS A 97 -17.26 -9.25 -13.40
CA LYS A 97 -17.21 -9.06 -11.94
C LYS A 97 -17.33 -7.58 -11.62
N ARG A 98 -18.27 -7.26 -10.73
CA ARG A 98 -18.54 -5.89 -10.29
C ARG A 98 -18.82 -5.82 -8.80
N PHE A 99 -18.51 -4.67 -8.22
CA PHE A 99 -18.89 -4.38 -6.84
C PHE A 99 -20.38 -4.08 -6.72
N GLY A 100 -20.97 -4.53 -5.62
CA GLY A 100 -22.29 -4.11 -5.17
C GLY A 100 -22.24 -2.78 -4.42
N GLY A 101 -23.41 -2.33 -3.97
CA GLY A 101 -23.52 -1.14 -3.13
C GLY A 101 -22.75 -1.29 -1.83
N VAL A 102 -22.28 -0.15 -1.32
CA VAL A 102 -21.58 -0.04 -0.03
C VAL A 102 -22.62 0.22 1.05
N ASN A 103 -22.62 -0.61 2.09
CA ASN A 103 -23.51 -0.47 3.25
C ASN A 103 -22.67 -0.29 4.50
N LYS A 104 -23.05 0.66 5.35
CA LYS A 104 -22.40 0.85 6.65
C LYS A 104 -22.86 -0.23 7.63
N ARG A 105 -21.92 -0.85 8.35
CA ARG A 105 -22.26 -1.70 9.50
C ARG A 105 -22.33 -0.83 10.75
N GLU A 106 -23.42 -0.92 11.48
CA GLU A 106 -23.51 -0.32 12.81
C GLU A 106 -22.45 -0.97 13.74
N ASP A 107 -21.82 -0.13 14.56
CA ASP A 107 -20.88 -0.52 15.63
C ASP A 107 -19.63 -1.33 15.24
N SER A 108 -19.15 -1.20 14.01
CA SER A 108 -17.90 -1.83 13.59
C SER A 108 -16.93 -0.85 12.93
N LYS A 109 -15.64 -0.96 13.26
CA LYS A 109 -14.54 -0.33 12.50
C LYS A 109 -14.03 -1.22 11.37
N LEU A 110 -14.52 -2.46 11.29
CA LEU A 110 -14.04 -3.46 10.34
C LEU A 110 -14.66 -3.23 8.97
N LEU A 111 -13.79 -3.25 7.96
CA LEU A 111 -14.13 -3.28 6.56
C LEU A 111 -14.39 -4.73 6.15
N VAL A 112 -15.46 -4.96 5.38
CA VAL A 112 -15.80 -6.30 4.90
C VAL A 112 -16.04 -6.29 3.39
N CYS A 113 -15.36 -7.19 2.67
CA CYS A 113 -15.68 -7.46 1.28
C CYS A 113 -16.07 -8.92 1.11
N LYS A 114 -17.32 -9.15 0.68
CA LYS A 114 -17.84 -10.50 0.42
C LYS A 114 -17.55 -10.91 -1.02
N ASN A 115 -17.05 -12.12 -1.20
CA ASN A 115 -17.04 -12.78 -2.50
C ASN A 115 -18.41 -13.44 -2.73
N ASN A 116 -19.38 -12.70 -3.26
CA ASN A 116 -20.72 -13.23 -3.57
C ASN A 116 -20.77 -13.97 -4.93
N THR A 117 -19.63 -14.24 -5.57
CA THR A 117 -19.56 -15.07 -6.78
C THR A 117 -19.68 -16.56 -6.44
N ASN A 118 -19.66 -17.41 -7.47
CA ASN A 118 -19.67 -18.88 -7.33
C ASN A 118 -18.26 -19.49 -7.47
N GLN A 119 -17.23 -18.65 -7.59
CA GLN A 119 -15.83 -19.08 -7.75
C GLN A 119 -14.94 -18.40 -6.72
N ARG A 120 -13.68 -18.82 -6.64
CA ARG A 120 -12.67 -18.07 -5.88
C ARG A 120 -12.36 -16.75 -6.58
N ALA A 121 -12.00 -15.74 -5.81
CA ALA A 121 -11.59 -14.45 -6.32
C ALA A 121 -10.41 -13.90 -5.53
N ASN A 122 -9.56 -13.12 -6.19
CA ASN A 122 -8.56 -12.32 -5.52
C ASN A 122 -9.17 -10.96 -5.18
N LEU A 123 -8.95 -10.51 -3.95
CA LEU A 123 -9.43 -9.22 -3.47
C LEU A 123 -8.22 -8.41 -3.00
N SER A 124 -8.25 -7.11 -3.18
CA SER A 124 -7.23 -6.21 -2.63
C SER A 124 -7.89 -5.07 -1.87
N ILE A 125 -7.12 -4.42 -1.01
CA ILE A 125 -7.46 -3.11 -0.47
C ILE A 125 -6.31 -2.16 -0.76
N GLY A 126 -6.66 -0.91 -1.01
CA GLY A 126 -5.72 0.09 -1.50
C GLY A 126 -6.31 1.48 -1.45
N PHE A 127 -5.58 2.42 -2.05
CA PHE A 127 -5.95 3.83 -2.07
C PHE A 127 -6.32 4.28 -3.46
N VAL A 128 -7.29 5.17 -3.51
CA VAL A 128 -7.72 5.83 -4.73
C VAL A 128 -7.09 7.22 -4.79
N LYS A 129 -6.44 7.50 -5.92
CA LYS A 129 -5.86 8.81 -6.26
C LYS A 129 -6.48 9.35 -7.55
N GLY A 130 -6.41 10.66 -7.74
CA GLY A 130 -7.03 11.33 -8.89
C GLY A 130 -8.55 11.36 -8.82
N GLU A 131 -9.18 11.95 -9.83
CA GLU A 131 -10.64 12.06 -9.94
C GLU A 131 -11.08 11.76 -11.38
N GLY A 132 -12.33 11.33 -11.55
CA GLY A 132 -12.90 11.04 -12.88
C GLY A 132 -12.07 10.02 -13.67
N ILE A 133 -11.72 10.36 -14.91
CA ILE A 133 -10.93 9.49 -15.81
C ILE A 133 -9.47 9.28 -15.38
N ASP A 134 -8.95 10.18 -14.53
CA ASP A 134 -7.59 10.11 -13.99
C ASP A 134 -7.54 9.35 -12.67
N GLN A 135 -8.68 8.81 -12.22
CA GLN A 135 -8.73 7.98 -11.04
C GLN A 135 -7.87 6.73 -11.23
N ARG A 136 -7.04 6.43 -10.24
CA ARG A 136 -6.17 5.24 -10.21
C ARG A 136 -6.27 4.59 -8.83
N PHE A 137 -6.17 3.27 -8.81
CA PHE A 137 -6.15 2.47 -7.59
C PHE A 137 -4.74 1.93 -7.33
N ASP A 138 -4.20 2.24 -6.16
CA ASP A 138 -2.89 1.77 -5.70
C ASP A 138 -3.12 0.68 -4.63
N PRO A 139 -2.98 -0.62 -4.95
CA PRO A 139 -3.15 -1.70 -3.98
C PRO A 139 -2.03 -1.69 -2.94
N VAL A 140 -2.37 -2.02 -1.68
CA VAL A 140 -1.39 -2.11 -0.58
C VAL A 140 -1.46 -3.43 0.18
N LEU A 141 -2.54 -4.19 -0.02
CA LEU A 141 -2.73 -5.51 0.57
C LEU A 141 -3.60 -6.37 -0.35
N LEU A 142 -3.22 -7.63 -0.53
CA LEU A 142 -3.85 -8.60 -1.39
C LEU A 142 -4.33 -9.80 -0.56
N TRP A 143 -5.51 -10.32 -0.89
CA TRP A 143 -5.98 -11.64 -0.48
C TRP A 143 -6.19 -12.51 -1.72
N THR A 144 -5.54 -13.67 -1.75
CA THR A 144 -5.66 -14.59 -2.90
C THR A 144 -6.65 -15.71 -2.61
N GLY A 145 -7.40 -16.12 -3.63
CA GLY A 145 -8.21 -17.33 -3.56
C GLY A 145 -9.35 -17.28 -2.54
N VAL A 146 -9.91 -16.09 -2.27
CA VAL A 146 -11.05 -15.92 -1.36
C VAL A 146 -12.21 -16.79 -1.83
N GLY A 147 -12.66 -17.71 -0.99
CA GLY A 147 -13.67 -18.71 -1.32
C GLY A 147 -14.98 -18.12 -1.85
N ALA A 148 -15.69 -18.87 -2.68
CA ALA A 148 -17.05 -18.53 -3.06
C ALA A 148 -17.92 -18.37 -1.80
N LYS A 149 -18.77 -17.33 -1.78
CA LYS A 149 -19.62 -16.94 -0.64
C LYS A 149 -18.87 -16.65 0.68
N SER A 150 -17.54 -16.56 0.63
CA SER A 150 -16.70 -16.18 1.77
C SER A 150 -16.50 -14.66 1.81
N ASN A 151 -15.80 -14.16 2.82
CA ASN A 151 -15.46 -12.74 2.92
C ASN A 151 -14.03 -12.53 3.41
N VAL A 152 -13.50 -11.36 3.13
CA VAL A 152 -12.34 -10.79 3.83
C VAL A 152 -12.84 -9.73 4.80
N THR A 153 -12.23 -9.70 5.97
CA THR A 153 -12.48 -8.70 7.00
C THR A 153 -11.14 -8.08 7.36
N ALA A 154 -11.08 -6.75 7.38
CA ALA A 154 -9.86 -6.01 7.69
C ALA A 154 -10.15 -4.78 8.54
N GLN A 155 -9.22 -4.43 9.41
CA GLN A 155 -9.08 -3.08 9.92
C GLN A 155 -7.85 -2.48 9.27
N PHE A 156 -7.96 -1.24 8.80
CA PHE A 156 -6.87 -0.59 8.10
C PHE A 156 -6.30 0.56 8.94
N THR A 157 -5.05 0.41 9.36
CA THR A 157 -4.26 1.46 10.02
C THR A 157 -3.10 1.82 9.08
N PRO A 158 -2.97 3.07 8.62
CA PRO A 158 -1.97 3.47 7.63
C PRO A 158 -0.57 3.65 8.26
N ASN A 159 -0.03 2.57 8.82
CA ASN A 159 1.37 2.53 9.23
C ASN A 159 2.22 2.31 7.97
N LEU A 160 3.04 3.30 7.63
CA LEU A 160 3.92 3.29 6.48
C LEU A 160 5.33 2.96 6.93
N THR A 161 5.94 1.98 6.28
CA THR A 161 7.27 1.47 6.59
C THR A 161 8.17 1.61 5.37
N ALA A 162 9.42 2.02 5.59
CA ALA A 162 10.43 2.19 4.56
C ALA A 162 11.57 1.17 4.71
N TYR A 163 12.03 0.67 3.56
CA TYR A 163 13.15 -0.26 3.44
C TYR A 163 14.10 0.20 2.34
N VAL A 164 15.39 -0.09 2.48
CA VAL A 164 16.35 0.07 1.38
C VAL A 164 16.45 -1.25 0.63
N THR A 165 16.24 -1.24 -0.67
CA THR A 165 16.18 -2.46 -1.51
C THR A 165 16.61 -2.17 -2.94
N ARG A 166 16.57 -3.16 -3.84
CA ARG A 166 16.85 -3.02 -5.28
C ARG A 166 15.90 -3.81 -6.19
N ASP A 167 15.21 -4.81 -5.66
CA ASP A 167 14.60 -5.86 -6.49
C ASP A 167 13.07 -5.80 -6.56
N TYR A 168 12.45 -4.84 -5.85
CA TYR A 168 11.01 -4.70 -5.79
C TYR A 168 10.48 -3.62 -6.74
N LYS A 169 9.27 -3.85 -7.24
CA LYS A 169 8.53 -2.92 -8.10
C LYS A 169 7.27 -2.43 -7.40
N GLU A 170 6.77 -1.25 -7.79
CA GLU A 170 5.44 -0.80 -7.36
C GLU A 170 4.38 -1.84 -7.75
N SER A 171 3.38 -2.01 -6.89
CA SER A 171 2.30 -2.99 -7.03
C SER A 171 2.73 -4.46 -6.93
N GLN A 172 4.02 -4.77 -6.71
CA GLN A 172 4.46 -6.14 -6.46
C GLN A 172 3.98 -6.62 -5.08
N TYR A 173 3.35 -7.79 -5.00
CA TYR A 173 3.03 -8.42 -3.70
C TYR A 173 4.19 -9.26 -3.19
N LEU A 174 4.42 -9.20 -1.88
CA LEU A 174 5.51 -9.91 -1.22
C LEU A 174 5.04 -11.27 -0.70
N ARG A 175 5.76 -12.33 -1.05
CA ARG A 175 5.50 -13.71 -0.60
C ARG A 175 6.27 -14.10 0.67
N GLY A 176 7.04 -13.16 1.22
CA GLY A 176 7.80 -13.33 2.45
C GLY A 176 8.17 -11.97 3.03
N ALA A 177 8.83 -11.98 4.18
CA ALA A 177 9.34 -10.75 4.79
C ALA A 177 10.39 -10.10 3.87
N VAL A 178 10.50 -8.77 3.98
CA VAL A 178 11.61 -8.03 3.36
C VAL A 178 12.90 -8.46 4.04
N GLU A 179 13.94 -8.76 3.25
CA GLU A 179 15.20 -9.29 3.76
C GLU A 179 16.01 -8.26 4.57
N THR A 180 15.78 -6.97 4.31
CA THR A 180 16.41 -5.86 5.03
C THR A 180 15.55 -5.39 6.18
N GLU A 181 16.19 -4.84 7.21
CA GLU A 181 15.48 -4.17 8.30
C GLU A 181 14.75 -2.90 7.83
N ALA A 182 13.65 -2.58 8.50
CA ALA A 182 12.95 -1.32 8.29
C ALA A 182 13.82 -0.16 8.80
N ILE A 183 14.03 0.84 7.96
CA ILE A 183 14.84 2.02 8.32
C ILE A 183 13.99 3.16 8.89
N TRP A 184 12.67 3.06 8.76
CA TRP A 184 11.71 4.07 9.18
C TRP A 184 10.29 3.51 9.18
N GLN A 185 9.48 3.95 10.14
CA GLN A 185 8.07 3.58 10.25
C GLN A 185 7.28 4.72 10.88
N ILE A 186 6.10 5.02 10.35
CA ILE A 186 5.20 6.02 10.96
C ILE A 186 3.74 5.74 10.63
N ASN A 187 2.84 6.08 11.56
CA ASN A 187 1.43 6.19 11.24
C ASN A 187 1.16 7.50 10.51
N ILE A 188 0.77 7.43 9.23
CA ILE A 188 0.54 8.62 8.40
C ILE A 188 -0.56 9.53 8.97
N ASN A 189 -1.50 8.99 9.75
CA ASN A 189 -2.56 9.80 10.37
C ASN A 189 -2.02 10.81 11.39
N HIS A 190 -0.81 10.62 11.90
CA HIS A 190 -0.18 11.52 12.88
C HIS A 190 0.69 12.60 12.22
N LEU A 191 0.80 12.60 10.89
CA LEU A 191 1.57 13.60 10.15
C LEU A 191 0.74 14.84 9.83
N ASP A 192 1.40 15.98 9.76
CA ASP A 192 0.84 17.18 9.13
C ASP A 192 0.62 16.97 7.63
N ASP A 193 -0.21 17.82 7.01
CA ASP A 193 -0.58 17.70 5.60
C ASP A 193 0.61 17.73 4.63
N VAL A 194 1.66 18.44 5.01
CA VAL A 194 2.94 18.47 4.30
C VAL A 194 4.07 18.25 5.29
N THR A 195 4.88 17.22 5.06
CA THR A 195 6.07 16.93 5.86
C THR A 195 7.30 16.82 4.99
N SER A 196 8.47 17.01 5.60
CA SER A 196 9.77 16.93 4.94
C SER A 196 10.69 16.03 5.75
N TRP A 197 11.43 15.18 5.06
CA TRP A 197 12.26 14.12 5.64
C TRP A 197 13.60 14.07 4.91
N ASN A 198 14.68 13.88 5.66
CA ASN A 198 16.00 13.62 5.13
C ASN A 198 16.27 12.11 5.14
N PHE A 199 16.55 11.54 3.96
CA PHE A 199 17.09 10.21 3.77
C PHE A 199 18.63 10.32 3.74
N VAL A 200 19.26 9.76 4.77
CA VAL A 200 20.69 9.93 5.04
C VAL A 200 21.39 8.57 5.05
N GLU A 201 22.56 8.53 4.42
CA GLU A 201 23.52 7.43 4.51
C GLU A 201 24.57 7.77 5.56
N ASN A 202 24.80 6.87 6.51
CA ASN A 202 25.85 7.03 7.51
C ASN A 202 27.20 6.66 6.87
N GLY A 203 28.13 7.63 6.83
CA GLY A 203 29.43 7.45 6.19
C GLY A 203 30.38 6.48 6.89
N GLU A 204 30.14 6.12 8.16
CA GLU A 204 31.01 5.20 8.91
C GLU A 204 30.65 3.73 8.67
N ASN A 205 29.36 3.42 8.61
CA ASN A 205 28.86 2.03 8.55
C ASN A 205 27.99 1.73 7.32
N GLY A 206 27.69 2.72 6.48
CA GLY A 206 26.85 2.58 5.29
C GLY A 206 25.38 2.29 5.58
N SER A 207 24.93 2.46 6.83
CA SER A 207 23.53 2.32 7.22
C SER A 207 22.69 3.49 6.72
N PHE A 208 21.38 3.28 6.57
CA PHE A 208 20.46 4.30 6.08
C PHE A 208 19.41 4.63 7.14
N GLU A 209 19.01 5.89 7.19
CA GLU A 209 18.00 6.41 8.11
C GLU A 209 17.13 7.48 7.44
N ILE A 210 15.87 7.59 7.87
CA ILE A 210 14.98 8.69 7.51
C ILE A 210 14.64 9.48 8.77
N LYS A 211 14.94 10.78 8.77
CA LYS A 211 14.68 11.69 9.90
C LYS A 211 13.94 12.97 9.47
N PRO A 212 13.18 13.63 10.36
CA PRO A 212 12.51 14.89 10.01
C PRO A 212 13.50 15.95 9.48
N ALA A 213 13.11 16.68 8.44
CA ALA A 213 13.92 17.78 7.93
C ALA A 213 13.85 18.95 8.93
N GLY A 214 15.00 19.34 9.47
CA GLY A 214 15.11 20.36 10.53
C GLY A 214 15.69 19.85 11.85
N SER A 215 15.91 18.54 11.99
CA SER A 215 16.55 17.91 13.16
C SER A 215 18.07 17.75 13.00
N ILE A 216 18.75 18.77 12.46
CA ILE A 216 20.23 18.83 12.39
C ILE A 216 20.72 19.62 13.60
#